data_AF-M6FMP9-F1
#
_entry.id   AF-M6FMP9-F1
#
_cell.length_a   1.000
_cell.length_b   1.000
_cell.length_c   1.000
_cell.angle_alpha   90.00
_cell.angle_beta   90.00
_cell.angle_gamma   90.00
#
_symmetry.space_group_name_H-M   'P 1'
#
loop_
_entity.id
_entity.type
_entity.pdbx_description
1 polymer ?
#
loop_
_entity_poly.entity_id
_entity_poly.type
_entity_poly.pdbx_seq_one_letter_code
_entity_poly.pdbx_strand_id
1 'polypeptide(L)' 'METIGNIIESYEFDHFIEIESDPIEILKSLMEEHGLSQKDMKELGSQGVVSEILNGKRELNVRQIKVLSKRFNVSPAVFI' A
#
# COMPACT_ATOMS: atom_id res chain seq x y z
N MET A 1 38.69 7.44 4.33
CA MET A 1 37.88 6.51 3.51
C MET A 1 37.03 5.75 4.49
N GLU A 2 35.97 6.38 4.97
CA GLU A 2 35.14 5.86 6.07
C GLU A 2 33.68 6.06 5.66
N THR A 3 33.13 4.93 5.23
CA THR A 3 31.73 4.48 5.34
C THR A 3 30.62 5.44 4.91
N ILE A 4 30.01 5.09 3.77
CA ILE A 4 28.64 5.40 3.35
C ILE A 4 27.66 4.77 4.37
N GLY A 5 27.69 5.25 5.61
CA GLY A 5 26.90 4.74 6.73
C GLY A 5 26.03 5.79 7.40
N ASN A 6 25.98 7.02 6.85
CA ASN A 6 25.30 8.18 7.44
C ASN A 6 24.04 8.61 6.66
N ILE A 7 23.39 7.71 5.93
CA ILE A 7 22.06 7.96 5.32
C ILE A 7 21.14 6.76 5.54
N ILE A 8 21.21 6.14 6.71
CA ILE A 8 20.23 5.13 7.14
C ILE A 8 19.60 5.52 8.49
N GLU A 9 20.25 6.39 9.28
CA GLU A 9 19.81 6.72 10.64
C GLU A 9 18.70 7.79 10.73
N SER A 10 18.33 8.45 9.62
CA SER A 10 17.22 9.42 9.59
C SER A 10 15.97 8.91 8.87
N TYR A 11 15.89 7.62 8.56
CA TYR A 11 14.68 7.01 8.00
C TYR A 11 13.87 6.22 9.06
N GLU A 12 14.44 5.99 10.24
CA GLU A 12 13.89 5.05 11.24
C GLU A 12 13.32 5.71 12.52
N PHE A 13 13.10 7.03 12.57
CA PHE A 13 12.66 7.68 13.81
C PHE A 13 11.41 8.58 13.76
N ASP A 14 10.75 8.74 12.61
CA ASP A 14 9.52 9.57 12.50
C ASP A 14 8.28 8.82 11.97
N HIS A 15 8.40 7.58 11.48
CA HIS A 15 7.26 6.79 11.01
C HIS A 15 6.80 5.72 12.02
N PHE A 16 7.02 5.97 13.32
CA PHE A 16 6.16 5.41 14.36
C PHE A 16 4.82 6.15 14.34
N ILE A 17 4.07 6.04 13.24
CA ILE A 17 2.68 6.48 13.26
C ILE A 17 1.89 5.35 13.90
N GLU A 18 1.44 5.60 15.12
CA GLU A 18 0.28 4.94 15.70
C GLU A 18 -0.88 5.05 14.69
N ILE A 19 -1.12 4.01 13.87
CA ILE A 19 -2.34 3.95 13.07
C ILE A 19 -2.86 2.52 13.13
N GLU A 20 -4.09 2.36 13.61
CA GLU A 20 -4.99 1.32 13.09
C GLU A 20 -4.91 1.39 11.56
N SER A 21 -4.09 0.54 10.96
CA SER A 21 -3.56 0.81 9.62
C SER A 21 -4.69 0.83 8.60
N ASP A 22 -4.97 2.00 8.04
CA ASP A 22 -6.02 2.14 7.03
C ASP A 22 -5.67 1.22 5.84
N PRO A 23 -6.59 0.34 5.40
CA PRO A 23 -6.39 -0.58 4.28
C PRO A 23 -5.80 0.10 3.02
N ILE A 24 -6.10 1.38 2.82
CA ILE A 24 -5.62 2.16 1.68
C ILE A 24 -4.14 2.52 1.83
N GLU A 25 -3.67 2.85 3.03
CA GLU A 25 -2.26 3.15 3.27
C GLU A 25 -1.40 1.89 3.12
N ILE A 26 -1.89 0.75 3.61
CA ILE A 26 -1.24 -0.56 3.36
C ILE A 26 -1.15 -0.84 1.86
N LEU A 27 -2.24 -0.59 1.12
CA LEU A 27 -2.23 -0.75 -0.32
C LEU A 27 -1.20 0.16 -1.01
N LYS A 28 -1.08 1.42 -0.58
CA LYS A 28 -0.07 2.35 -1.12
C LYS A 28 1.35 1.88 -0.84
N SER A 29 1.64 1.45 0.38
CA SER A 29 2.96 0.90 0.73
C SER A 29 3.30 -0.34 -0.09
N LEU A 30 2.35 -1.27 -0.26
CA LEU A 30 2.53 -2.43 -1.12
C LEU A 30 2.72 -2.06 -2.60
N MET A 31 2.03 -1.02 -3.08
CA MET A 31 2.24 -0.51 -4.42
C MET A 31 3.64 0.09 -4.58
N GLU A 32 4.12 0.84 -3.59
CA GLU A 32 5.46 1.45 -3.62
C GLU A 32 6.57 0.38 -3.56
N GLU A 33 6.47 -0.57 -2.64
CA GLU A 33 7.44 -1.67 -2.48
C GLU A 33 7.58 -2.51 -3.76
N HIS A 34 6.47 -2.71 -4.47
CA HIS A 34 6.45 -3.44 -5.73
C HIS A 34 6.65 -2.57 -6.97
N GLY A 35 6.86 -1.25 -6.82
CA GLY A 35 7.04 -0.31 -7.93
C GLY A 35 5.82 -0.20 -8.86
N LEU A 36 4.62 -0.44 -8.33
CA LEU A 36 3.36 -0.46 -9.06
C LEU A 36 2.69 0.91 -9.07
N SER A 37 2.21 1.33 -10.24
CA SER A 37 1.39 2.51 -10.38
C SER A 37 -0.10 2.17 -10.33
N GLN A 38 -0.96 3.19 -10.21
CA GLN A 38 -2.42 3.01 -10.30
C GLN A 38 -2.85 2.30 -11.60
N LYS A 39 -2.08 2.46 -12.68
CA LYS A 39 -2.33 1.81 -13.99
C LYS A 39 -2.14 0.31 -13.96
N ASP A 40 -1.35 -0.18 -13.01
CA ASP A 40 -1.02 -1.59 -12.84
C ASP A 40 -2.04 -2.30 -11.94
N MET A 41 -2.92 -1.56 -11.26
CA MET A 41 -3.95 -2.06 -10.35
C MET A 41 -5.28 -2.35 -11.06
N LYS A 42 -5.21 -3.03 -12.21
CA LYS A 42 -6.39 -3.28 -13.08
C LYS A 42 -7.42 -4.21 -12.44
N GLU A 43 -7.01 -5.02 -11.47
CA GLU A 43 -7.89 -5.91 -10.70
C GLU A 43 -8.88 -5.17 -9.80
N LEU A 44 -8.56 -3.92 -9.44
CA LEU A 44 -9.43 -3.09 -8.62
C LEU A 44 -10.56 -2.48 -9.45
N GLY A 45 -10.39 -2.37 -10.77
CA GLY A 45 -11.40 -1.89 -11.69
C GLY A 45 -10.84 -0.89 -12.70
N SER A 46 -11.69 0.04 -13.15
CA SER A 46 -11.27 1.14 -14.01
C SER A 46 -10.33 2.09 -13.27
N GLN A 47 -9.52 2.85 -14.01
CA GLN A 47 -8.59 3.83 -13.40
C GLN A 47 -9.29 4.86 -12.49
N GLY A 48 -10.54 5.23 -12.80
CA GLY A 48 -11.36 6.06 -11.92
C GLY A 48 -11.61 5.40 -10.57
N VAL A 49 -12.00 4.12 -10.57
CA VAL A 49 -12.27 3.34 -9.34
C VAL A 49 -11.00 3.18 -8.52
N VAL A 50 -9.86 2.88 -9.15
CA VAL A 50 -8.56 2.79 -8.45
C VAL A 50 -8.24 4.12 -7.76
N SER A 51 -8.40 5.23 -8.47
CA SER A 51 -8.16 6.56 -7.91
C SER A 51 -9.12 6.87 -6.76
N GLU A 52 -10.41 6.57 -6.88
CA GLU A 52 -11.38 6.77 -5.80
C GLU A 52 -11.02 5.98 -4.54
N ILE A 53 -10.54 4.74 -4.69
CA ILE A 53 -10.06 3.90 -3.58
C ILE A 53 -8.83 4.53 -2.93
N LEU A 54 -7.80 4.88 -3.72
CA LEU A 54 -6.56 5.45 -3.19
C LEU A 54 -6.73 6.83 -2.54
N ASN A 55 -7.81 7.54 -2.90
CA ASN A 55 -8.21 8.82 -2.29
C ASN A 55 -9.22 8.66 -1.14
N GLY A 56 -9.55 7.43 -0.72
CA GLY A 56 -10.50 7.19 0.38
C GLY A 56 -11.95 7.56 0.08
N LYS A 57 -12.28 7.81 -1.19
CA LYS A 57 -13.67 8.08 -1.61
C LYS A 57 -14.50 6.80 -1.72
N ARG A 58 -13.82 5.65 -1.78
CA ARG A 58 -14.44 4.34 -1.93
C ARG A 58 -13.66 3.27 -1.17
N GLU A 59 -14.38 2.42 -0.45
CA GLU A 59 -13.80 1.30 0.27
C GLU A 59 -13.50 0.10 -0.64
N LEU A 60 -12.52 -0.71 -0.23
CA LEU A 60 -12.23 -1.99 -0.85
C LEU A 60 -13.36 -2.98 -0.57
N ASN A 61 -13.83 -3.68 -1.61
CA ASN A 61 -14.77 -4.77 -1.42
C ASN A 61 -14.04 -6.10 -1.20
N VAL A 62 -14.75 -7.09 -0.63
CA VAL A 62 -14.21 -8.43 -0.33
C VAL A 62 -13.58 -9.12 -1.55
N ARG A 63 -14.10 -8.89 -2.76
CA ARG A 63 -13.52 -9.45 -3.99
C ARG A 63 -12.15 -8.81 -4.29
N GLN A 64 -12.05 -7.49 -4.18
CA GLN A 64 -10.80 -6.74 -4.37
C GLN A 64 -9.76 -7.15 -3.33
N ILE A 65 -10.14 -7.19 -2.05
CA ILE A 65 -9.28 -7.65 -0.95
C ILE A 65 -8.69 -9.02 -1.28
N LYS A 66 -9.52 -10.01 -1.65
CA LYS A 66 -9.03 -11.35 -2.02
C LYS A 66 -8.03 -11.36 -3.16
N VAL A 67 -8.18 -10.47 -4.15
CA VAL A 67 -7.24 -10.40 -5.27
C VAL A 67 -5.93 -9.73 -4.84
N LEU A 68 -6.01 -8.63 -4.09
CA LEU A 68 -4.85 -7.95 -3.53
C LEU A 68 -4.04 -8.88 -2.63
N SER A 69 -4.69 -9.59 -1.71
CA SER A 69 -4.06 -10.59 -0.84
C SER A 69 -3.31 -11.65 -1.63
N LYS A 70 -3.87 -12.13 -2.74
CA LYS A 70 -3.19 -13.10 -3.60
C LYS A 70 -2.03 -12.48 -4.38
N ARG A 71 -2.18 -11.25 -4.86
CA ARG A 71 -1.15 -10.55 -5.64
C ARG A 71 0.08 -10.22 -4.80
N PHE A 72 -0.14 -9.66 -3.62
CA PHE A 72 0.92 -9.27 -2.68
C PHE A 72 1.32 -10.39 -1.72
N ASN A 73 0.65 -11.55 -1.79
CA ASN A 73 0.88 -12.69 -0.91
C ASN A 73 0.78 -12.32 0.58
N VAL A 74 -0.22 -11.50 0.94
CA VAL A 74 -0.51 -11.04 2.31
C VAL A 74 -1.86 -11.54 2.79
N SER A 75 -2.08 -11.54 4.10
CA SER A 75 -3.37 -11.92 4.69
C SER A 75 -4.47 -10.92 4.30
N PRO A 76 -5.68 -11.34 3.92
CA PRO A 76 -6.84 -10.44 3.72
C PRO A 76 -7.16 -9.55 4.91
N ALA A 77 -6.80 -9.97 6.12
CA ALA A 77 -7.05 -9.22 7.34
C ALA A 77 -6.31 -7.87 7.39
N VAL A 78 -5.29 -7.66 6.58
CA VAL A 78 -4.58 -6.38 6.51
C VAL A 78 -5.38 -5.30 5.77
N PHE A 79 -6.50 -5.67 5.12
CA PHE A 79 -7.35 -4.76 4.38
C PHE A 79 -8.79 -4.68 4.96
N ILE A 80 -9.00 -5.17 6.18
CA ILE A 80 -10.31 -5.27 6.85
C ILE A 80 -10.29 -4.37 8.09
#